data_AF-A0A9W4JYE6-F1
#
_entry.id   AF-A0A9W4JYE6-F1
#
_cell.length_a   1.000
_cell.length_b   1.000
_cell.length_c   1.000
_cell.angle_alpha   90.00
_cell.angle_beta   90.00
_cell.angle_gamma   90.00
#
_symmetry.space_group_name_H-M   'P 1'
#
loop_
_entity.id
_entity.type
_entity.pdbx_description
1 polymer ?
#
loop_
_entity_poly.entity_id
_entity_poly.type
_entity_poly.pdbx_seq_one_letter_code
_entity_poly.pdbx_strand_id
1 'polypeptide(L)'
;MPARRNSPVTAEGLLHDLSAQMEHFLRFLEVDLTPAIAQMAATSDCPSAIDFISHGASSRLWILRLLSILRWSSLALKEEEWLRTQGLDRALPGSHVRGVWSMPTFLRHLGRSNDHNACSDLQQGRKLRRFEIEFGEGIALLLAPVLPTFRRLSLGEEARAMRLLKASHTDILCHAERLLASKFKYQTLLPCPILPIH
;
A
#
# COMPACT_ATOMS: atom_id res chain seq x y z
N MET A 1 -14.41 11.64 30.70
CA MET A 1 -13.91 12.12 29.39
C MET A 1 -14.54 11.26 28.31
N PRO A 2 -15.44 11.77 27.46
CA PRO A 2 -15.94 10.94 26.36
C PRO A 2 -14.79 10.71 25.38
N ALA A 3 -14.64 9.47 24.92
CA ALA A 3 -13.65 9.13 23.90
C ALA A 3 -13.86 10.04 22.68
N ARG A 4 -12.81 10.76 22.26
CA ARG A 4 -12.81 11.47 20.97
C ARG A 4 -13.04 10.40 19.89
N ARG A 5 -14.29 10.23 19.46
CA ARG A 5 -14.62 9.49 18.24
C ARG A 5 -14.01 10.29 17.11
N ASN A 6 -12.85 9.85 16.62
CA ASN A 6 -12.24 10.40 15.42
C ASN A 6 -13.32 10.46 14.34
N SER A 7 -13.48 11.62 13.70
CA SER A 7 -14.46 11.79 12.63
C SER A 7 -14.34 10.67 11.60
N PRO A 8 -15.48 10.19 11.06
CA PRO A 8 -15.45 9.17 10.02
C PRO A 8 -14.65 9.70 8.83
N VAL A 9 -13.77 8.85 8.31
CA VAL A 9 -12.96 9.19 7.14
C VAL A 9 -13.82 9.01 5.90
N THR A 10 -13.85 10.02 5.04
CA THR A 10 -14.62 10.01 3.80
C THR A 10 -13.71 9.95 2.57
N ALA A 11 -14.27 9.48 1.46
CA ALA A 11 -13.63 9.50 0.16
C ALA A 11 -13.27 10.93 -0.26
N GLU A 12 -14.16 11.90 -0.07
CA GLU A 12 -13.89 13.31 -0.37
C GLU A 12 -12.71 13.84 0.42
N GLY A 13 -12.64 13.52 1.72
CA GLY A 13 -11.53 13.92 2.57
C GLY A 13 -10.21 13.30 2.10
N LEU A 14 -10.22 12.01 1.74
CA LEU A 14 -9.05 11.35 1.15
C LEU A 14 -8.57 12.08 -0.10
N LEU A 15 -9.46 12.35 -1.05
CA LEU A 15 -9.10 12.98 -2.32
C LEU A 15 -8.66 14.44 -2.15
N HIS A 16 -9.29 15.17 -1.24
CA HIS A 16 -8.88 16.52 -0.87
C HIS A 16 -7.45 16.52 -0.32
N ASP A 17 -7.16 15.65 0.66
CA ASP A 17 -5.82 15.52 1.25
C ASP A 17 -4.77 15.07 0.23
N LEU A 18 -5.17 14.17 -0.68
CA LEU A 18 -4.32 13.68 -1.76
C LEU A 18 -3.97 14.81 -2.72
N SER A 19 -4.96 15.56 -3.18
CA SER A 19 -4.78 16.72 -4.06
C SER A 19 -3.86 17.76 -3.42
N ALA A 20 -4.08 18.08 -2.14
CA ALA A 20 -3.27 19.06 -1.40
C ALA A 20 -1.79 18.67 -1.29
N GLN A 21 -1.46 17.37 -1.28
CA GLN A 21 -0.09 16.88 -1.15
C GLN A 21 0.53 16.39 -2.47
N MET A 22 -0.26 16.27 -3.54
CA MET A 22 0.13 15.56 -4.76
C MET A 22 1.39 16.15 -5.39
N GLU A 23 1.42 17.46 -5.62
CA GLU A 23 2.53 18.12 -6.30
C GLU A 23 3.86 17.92 -5.55
N HIS A 24 3.86 18.17 -4.24
CA HIS A 24 5.04 18.02 -3.39
C HIS A 24 5.52 16.57 -3.35
N PHE A 25 4.58 15.63 -3.29
CA PHE A 25 4.91 14.22 -3.25
C PHE A 25 5.44 13.69 -4.60
N LEU A 26 4.89 14.17 -5.73
CA LEU A 26 5.41 13.82 -7.06
C LEU A 26 6.85 14.30 -7.23
N ARG A 27 7.17 15.55 -6.85
CA ARG A 27 8.57 16.05 -6.85
C ARG A 27 9.48 15.21 -5.96
N PHE A 28 8.98 14.76 -4.82
CA PHE A 28 9.72 13.84 -3.95
C PHE A 28 10.01 12.49 -4.63
N LEU A 29 9.08 11.96 -5.41
CA LEU A 29 9.24 10.70 -6.16
C LEU A 29 10.16 10.83 -7.40
N GLU A 30 10.48 12.04 -7.85
CA GLU A 30 11.43 12.26 -8.97
C GLU A 30 12.89 12.00 -8.57
N VAL A 31 13.19 12.05 -7.28
CA VAL A 31 14.52 11.72 -6.75
C VAL A 31 14.70 10.20 -6.68
N ASP A 32 15.92 9.69 -6.88
CA ASP A 32 16.18 8.26 -6.69
C ASP A 32 16.09 7.88 -5.20
N LEU A 33 14.98 7.26 -4.82
CA LEU A 33 14.73 6.82 -3.43
C LEU A 33 15.34 5.44 -3.11
N THR A 34 15.96 4.78 -4.08
CA THR A 34 16.58 3.45 -3.93
C THR A 34 17.48 3.33 -2.71
N PRO A 35 18.48 4.22 -2.49
CA PRO A 35 19.37 4.09 -1.33
C PRO A 35 18.60 4.19 -0.01
N ALA A 36 17.66 5.13 0.10
CA ALA A 36 16.86 5.34 1.31
C ALA A 36 15.91 4.17 1.58
N ILE A 37 15.27 3.62 0.54
CA ILE A 37 14.39 2.45 0.64
C ILE A 37 15.20 1.20 1.01
N ALA A 38 16.35 0.97 0.36
CA ALA A 38 17.21 -0.19 0.65
C ALA A 38 17.74 -0.14 2.09
N GLN A 39 18.21 1.02 2.55
CA GLN A 39 18.70 1.21 3.91
C GLN A 39 17.60 0.92 4.95
N MET A 40 16.42 1.53 4.79
CA MET A 40 15.29 1.32 5.72
C MET A 40 14.65 -0.06 5.62
N ALA A 41 14.76 -0.74 4.47
CA ALA A 41 14.28 -2.11 4.32
C ALA A 41 15.20 -3.12 5.03
N ALA A 42 16.51 -2.86 5.04
CA ALA A 42 17.52 -3.74 5.63
C ALA A 42 17.62 -3.63 7.16
N THR A 43 17.39 -2.46 7.73
CA THR A 43 17.46 -2.28 9.18
C THR A 43 16.10 -2.51 9.84
N SER A 44 16.01 -3.52 10.71
CA SER A 44 14.86 -3.67 11.64
C SER A 44 14.72 -2.45 12.57
N ASP A 45 15.82 -1.74 12.79
CA ASP A 45 15.87 -0.50 13.55
C ASP A 45 16.06 0.71 12.63
N CYS A 46 15.63 1.88 13.09
CA CYS A 46 15.63 3.10 12.28
C CYS A 46 17.01 3.39 11.64
N PRO A 47 17.05 3.93 10.40
CA PRO A 47 18.29 4.36 9.78
C PRO A 47 18.95 5.46 10.61
N SER A 48 20.27 5.62 10.46
CA SER A 48 21.00 6.73 11.08
C SER A 48 20.34 8.04 10.63
N ALA A 49 19.96 8.88 11.60
CA ALA A 49 19.19 10.10 11.38
C ALA A 49 19.87 11.12 10.46
N ILE A 50 21.14 10.91 10.11
CA ILE A 50 22.03 11.89 9.49
C ILE A 50 21.66 12.16 8.02
N ASP A 51 21.19 11.17 7.25
CA ASP A 51 20.85 11.36 5.83
C ASP A 51 19.44 11.95 5.61
N PHE A 52 18.55 11.88 6.61
CA PHE A 52 17.18 12.40 6.51
C PHE A 52 17.03 13.86 6.95
N ILE A 53 17.99 14.39 7.71
CA ILE A 53 17.96 15.77 8.20
C ILE A 53 18.03 16.77 7.04
N SER A 54 18.67 16.41 5.92
CA SER A 54 18.73 17.24 4.70
C SER A 54 17.41 17.31 3.91
N HIS A 55 16.49 16.36 4.09
CA HIS A 55 15.24 16.25 3.33
C HIS A 55 13.97 16.53 4.16
N GLY A 56 14.11 16.81 5.46
CA GLY A 56 13.00 17.16 6.36
C GLY A 56 12.16 15.98 6.85
N ALA A 57 11.36 16.22 7.91
CA ALA A 57 10.56 15.19 8.58
C ALA A 57 9.50 14.52 7.67
N SER A 58 8.97 15.25 6.69
CA SER A 58 7.96 14.77 5.74
C SER A 58 8.51 13.67 4.82
N SER A 59 9.76 13.80 4.36
CA SER A 59 10.40 12.82 3.47
C SER A 59 10.59 11.47 4.16
N ARG A 60 11.06 11.48 5.41
CA ARG A 60 11.17 10.25 6.22
C ARG A 60 9.83 9.56 6.38
N LEU A 61 8.79 10.33 6.70
CA LEU A 61 7.44 9.81 6.87
C LEU A 61 6.90 9.19 5.58
N TRP A 62 7.13 9.84 4.44
CA TRP A 62 6.73 9.32 3.13
C TRP A 62 7.46 8.02 2.78
N ILE A 63 8.75 7.87 3.06
CA ILE A 63 9.47 6.61 2.82
C ILE A 63 8.92 5.48 3.70
N LEU A 64 8.64 5.73 4.98
CA LEU A 64 8.02 4.72 5.84
C LEU A 64 6.64 4.27 5.32
N ARG A 65 5.86 5.20 4.77
CA ARG A 65 4.56 4.89 4.18
C ARG A 65 4.70 4.15 2.85
N LEU A 66 5.67 4.50 2.02
CA LEU A 66 6.03 3.77 0.81
C LEU A 66 6.44 2.33 1.14
N LEU A 67 7.30 2.12 2.14
CA LEU A 67 7.66 0.78 2.61
C LEU A 67 6.44 -0.03 3.07
N SER A 68 5.51 0.61 3.78
CA SER A 68 4.26 -0.04 4.21
C SER A 68 3.43 -0.47 3.00
N ILE A 69 3.24 0.42 2.02
CA ILE A 69 2.54 0.14 0.77
C ILE A 69 3.19 -1.02 0.03
N LEU A 70 4.51 -0.96 -0.18
CA LEU A 70 5.24 -1.98 -0.92
C LEU A 70 5.15 -3.35 -0.23
N ARG A 71 5.27 -3.39 1.11
CA ARG A 71 5.11 -4.63 1.90
C ARG A 71 3.70 -5.20 1.79
N TRP A 72 2.68 -4.37 1.89
CA TRP A 72 1.28 -4.79 1.78
C TRP A 72 0.94 -5.26 0.37
N SER A 73 1.36 -4.53 -0.67
CA SER A 73 1.18 -4.93 -2.07
C SER A 73 1.87 -6.26 -2.35
N SER A 74 3.13 -6.45 -1.92
CA SER A 74 3.85 -7.71 -2.10
C SER A 74 3.19 -8.88 -1.35
N LEU A 75 2.65 -8.65 -0.15
CA LEU A 75 1.94 -9.68 0.60
C LEU A 75 0.65 -10.12 -0.11
N ALA A 76 -0.12 -9.17 -0.66
CA ALA A 76 -1.34 -9.49 -1.40
C ALA A 76 -1.06 -10.16 -2.75
N LEU A 77 0.02 -9.78 -3.44
CA LEU A 77 0.47 -10.46 -4.66
C LEU A 77 0.86 -11.92 -4.40
N LYS A 78 1.58 -12.18 -3.31
CA LYS A 78 1.89 -13.56 -2.89
C LYS A 78 0.62 -14.35 -2.59
N GLU A 79 -0.40 -13.72 -2.02
CA GLU A 79 -1.69 -14.37 -1.82
C GLU A 79 -2.36 -14.71 -3.15
N GLU A 80 -2.41 -13.76 -4.10
CA GLU A 80 -2.97 -14.02 -5.43
C GLU A 80 -2.26 -15.16 -6.15
N GLU A 81 -0.93 -15.22 -6.06
CA GLU A 81 -0.13 -16.31 -6.63
C GLU A 81 -0.41 -17.64 -5.92
N TRP A 82 -0.42 -17.65 -4.59
CA TRP A 82 -0.74 -18.84 -3.82
C TRP A 82 -2.14 -19.37 -4.14
N LEU A 83 -3.16 -18.50 -4.21
CA LEU A 83 -4.52 -18.90 -4.61
C LEU A 83 -4.54 -19.51 -6.01
N ARG A 84 -3.77 -18.95 -6.95
CA ARG A 84 -3.65 -19.49 -8.31
C ARG A 84 -3.05 -20.89 -8.32
N THR A 85 -2.04 -21.19 -7.48
CA THR A 85 -1.47 -22.55 -7.38
C THR A 85 -2.46 -23.55 -6.79
N GLN A 86 -3.45 -23.09 -6.01
CA GLN A 86 -4.56 -23.91 -5.51
C GLN A 86 -5.71 -24.07 -6.52
N GLY A 87 -5.57 -23.55 -7.75
CA GLY A 87 -6.65 -23.55 -8.75
C GLY A 87 -7.82 -22.64 -8.41
N LEU A 88 -7.62 -21.66 -7.52
CA LEU A 88 -8.61 -20.65 -7.17
C LEU A 88 -8.38 -19.37 -7.97
N ASP A 89 -9.40 -18.93 -8.70
CA ASP A 89 -9.35 -17.68 -9.47
C ASP A 89 -9.29 -16.42 -8.59
N ARG A 90 -8.82 -15.32 -9.18
CA ARG A 90 -8.83 -13.98 -8.58
C ARG A 90 -10.23 -13.63 -8.08
N ALA A 91 -10.34 -13.15 -6.84
CA ALA A 91 -11.57 -12.53 -6.37
C ALA A 91 -11.87 -11.29 -7.23
N LEU A 92 -12.98 -11.30 -7.95
CA LEU A 92 -13.43 -10.13 -8.72
C LEU A 92 -13.81 -8.99 -7.75
N PRO A 93 -13.47 -7.72 -8.07
CA PRO A 93 -13.88 -6.59 -7.27
C PRO A 93 -15.40 -6.54 -7.11
N GLY A 94 -15.89 -6.42 -5.88
CA GLY A 94 -17.33 -6.41 -5.56
C GLY A 94 -17.97 -7.79 -5.37
N SER A 95 -17.26 -8.88 -5.61
CA SER A 95 -17.74 -10.21 -5.21
C SER A 95 -17.49 -10.42 -3.71
N HIS A 96 -18.56 -10.58 -2.94
CA HIS A 96 -18.50 -11.10 -1.57
C HIS A 96 -18.12 -12.59 -1.60
N VAL A 97 -16.95 -12.97 -2.10
CA VAL A 97 -16.61 -14.40 -2.20
C VAL A 97 -15.12 -14.63 -1.92
N ARG A 98 -14.88 -15.47 -0.91
CA ARG A 98 -13.64 -16.21 -0.55
C ARG A 98 -12.49 -15.56 0.22
N GLY A 99 -12.27 -14.25 0.19
CA GLY A 99 -11.07 -13.66 0.84
C GLY A 99 -10.96 -13.88 2.37
N VAL A 100 -12.07 -14.05 3.09
CA VAL A 100 -12.03 -14.20 4.56
C VAL A 100 -11.54 -15.59 5.00
N TRP A 101 -11.72 -16.62 4.17
CA TRP A 101 -11.41 -18.01 4.54
C TRP A 101 -10.00 -18.46 4.15
N SER A 102 -9.38 -17.81 3.16
CA SER A 102 -8.00 -18.12 2.74
C SER A 102 -6.96 -17.56 3.70
N MET A 103 -7.29 -16.52 4.46
CA MET A 103 -6.34 -15.64 5.11
C MET A 103 -5.54 -16.31 6.24
N PRO A 104 -6.15 -17.04 7.20
CA PRO A 104 -5.39 -17.81 8.19
C PRO A 104 -4.52 -18.90 7.56
N THR A 105 -5.02 -19.56 6.51
CA THR A 105 -4.34 -20.64 5.80
C THR A 105 -3.14 -20.12 5.01
N PHE A 106 -3.31 -19.00 4.31
CA PHE A 106 -2.26 -18.31 3.58
C PHE A 106 -1.17 -17.78 4.51
N LEU A 107 -1.54 -17.12 5.61
CA LEU A 107 -0.57 -16.64 6.60
C LEU A 107 0.23 -17.80 7.20
N ARG A 108 -0.43 -18.93 7.49
CA ARG A 108 0.26 -20.16 7.92
C ARG A 108 1.19 -20.72 6.84
N HIS A 109 0.77 -20.73 5.58
CA HIS A 109 1.60 -21.14 4.45
C HIS A 109 2.87 -20.29 4.34
N LEU A 110 2.79 -18.99 4.64
CA LEU A 110 3.95 -18.09 4.71
C LEU A 110 4.77 -18.21 6.02
N GLY A 111 4.43 -19.14 6.92
CA GLY A 111 5.08 -19.26 8.23
C GLY A 111 4.83 -18.07 9.16
N ARG A 112 3.78 -17.27 8.91
CA ARG A 112 3.44 -16.09 9.71
C ARG A 112 2.41 -16.41 10.79
N SER A 113 2.50 -15.66 11.89
CA SER A 113 1.47 -15.62 12.92
C SER A 113 0.14 -15.14 12.31
N ASN A 114 -0.96 -15.76 12.72
CA ASN A 114 -2.31 -15.28 12.43
C ASN A 114 -2.73 -14.21 13.47
N ASP A 115 -1.88 -13.20 13.66
CA ASP A 115 -2.16 -12.10 14.58
C ASP A 115 -2.89 -10.95 13.91
N HIS A 116 -3.36 -10.00 14.72
CA HIS A 116 -4.11 -8.84 14.25
C HIS A 116 -3.34 -8.00 13.21
N ASN A 117 -2.02 -7.86 13.36
CA ASN A 117 -1.20 -7.02 12.49
C ASN A 117 -1.00 -7.69 11.13
N ALA A 118 -0.62 -8.97 11.12
CA ALA A 118 -0.51 -9.77 9.90
C ALA A 118 -1.85 -9.79 9.13
N CYS A 119 -2.96 -9.87 9.87
CA CYS A 119 -4.28 -9.78 9.29
C CYS A 119 -4.56 -8.40 8.68
N SER A 120 -4.28 -7.34 9.43
CA SER A 120 -4.48 -5.96 8.98
C SER A 120 -3.67 -5.66 7.73
N ASP A 121 -2.39 -6.06 7.71
CA ASP A 121 -1.47 -5.86 6.60
C ASP A 121 -1.99 -6.50 5.30
N LEU A 122 -2.47 -7.75 5.37
CA LEU A 122 -3.04 -8.41 4.20
C LEU A 122 -4.32 -7.73 3.71
N GLN A 123 -5.19 -7.28 4.63
CA GLN A 123 -6.40 -6.53 4.26
C GLN A 123 -6.06 -5.20 3.58
N GLN A 124 -5.05 -4.47 4.06
CA GLN A 124 -4.58 -3.26 3.39
C GLN A 124 -3.95 -3.58 2.03
N GLY A 125 -3.21 -4.68 1.92
CA GLY A 125 -2.67 -5.17 0.65
C GLY A 125 -3.76 -5.45 -0.37
N ARG A 126 -4.81 -6.20 0.02
CA ARG A 126 -5.98 -6.46 -0.83
C ARG A 126 -6.70 -5.17 -1.24
N LYS A 127 -6.80 -4.20 -0.33
CA LYS A 127 -7.34 -2.87 -0.65
C LYS A 127 -6.49 -2.19 -1.72
N LEU A 128 -5.18 -2.12 -1.55
CA LEU A 128 -4.27 -1.58 -2.57
C LEU A 128 -4.43 -2.31 -3.90
N ARG A 129 -4.50 -3.64 -3.91
CA ARG A 129 -4.73 -4.44 -5.12
C ARG A 129 -6.00 -4.06 -5.88
N ARG A 130 -7.09 -3.73 -5.19
CA ARG A 130 -8.32 -3.25 -5.86
C ARG A 130 -8.11 -1.91 -6.57
N PHE A 131 -7.35 -0.99 -5.98
CA PHE A 131 -6.96 0.25 -6.67
C PHE A 131 -6.00 -0.01 -7.82
N GLU A 132 -4.99 -0.87 -7.62
CA GLU A 132 -4.01 -1.22 -8.65
C GLU A 132 -4.65 -1.91 -9.88
N ILE A 133 -5.68 -2.72 -9.68
CA ILE A 133 -6.45 -3.35 -10.76
C ILE A 133 -7.26 -2.31 -11.54
N GLU A 134 -7.85 -1.32 -10.87
CA GLU A 134 -8.70 -0.31 -11.53
C GLU A 134 -7.89 0.81 -12.20
N PHE A 135 -6.79 1.25 -11.59
CA PHE A 135 -6.05 2.45 -11.99
C PHE A 135 -4.62 2.19 -12.47
N GLY A 136 -4.19 0.93 -12.50
CA GLY A 136 -2.82 0.55 -12.82
C GLY A 136 -1.92 0.46 -11.58
N GLU A 137 -0.90 -0.36 -11.68
CA GLU A 137 -0.14 -0.82 -10.52
C GLU A 137 0.63 0.26 -9.76
N GLY A 138 1.06 1.34 -10.41
CA GLY A 138 1.79 2.43 -9.75
C GLY A 138 0.93 3.34 -8.88
N ILE A 139 -0.41 3.25 -8.95
CA ILE A 139 -1.33 4.04 -8.13
C ILE A 139 -1.06 3.89 -6.63
N ALA A 140 -0.60 2.71 -6.22
CA ALA A 140 -0.32 2.42 -4.83
C ALA A 140 0.70 3.38 -4.23
N LEU A 141 1.72 3.79 -4.99
CA LEU A 141 2.72 4.76 -4.51
C LEU A 141 2.10 6.13 -4.23
N LEU A 142 1.17 6.58 -5.07
CA LEU A 142 0.47 7.86 -4.93
C LEU A 142 -0.38 7.94 -3.66
N LEU A 143 -0.71 6.82 -3.04
CA LEU A 143 -1.48 6.78 -1.81
C LEU A 143 -0.64 6.99 -0.55
N ALA A 144 0.69 7.06 -0.64
CA ALA A 144 1.57 7.25 0.52
C ALA A 144 1.30 8.53 1.33
N PRO A 145 1.04 9.72 0.72
CA PRO A 145 0.73 10.94 1.46
C PRO A 145 -0.56 10.85 2.29
N VAL A 146 -1.48 10.00 1.86
CA VAL A 146 -2.81 9.83 2.47
C VAL A 146 -3.00 8.46 3.13
N LEU A 147 -1.92 7.70 3.32
CA LEU A 147 -1.99 6.34 3.84
C LEU A 147 -2.77 6.21 5.15
N PRO A 148 -2.64 7.10 6.16
CA PRO A 148 -3.43 7.01 7.40
C PRO A 148 -4.94 7.09 7.16
N THR A 149 -5.34 7.97 6.25
CA THR A 149 -6.74 8.18 5.83
C THR A 149 -7.22 6.98 5.03
N PHE A 150 -6.44 6.53 4.05
CA PHE A 150 -6.71 5.36 3.21
C PHE A 150 -6.95 4.07 4.03
N ARG A 151 -6.11 3.82 5.04
CA ARG A 151 -6.23 2.66 5.92
C ARG A 151 -7.60 2.57 6.59
N ARG A 152 -8.14 3.73 6.99
CA ARG A 152 -9.37 3.87 7.75
C ARG A 152 -10.63 3.91 6.89
N LEU A 153 -10.49 3.93 5.56
CA LEU A 153 -11.65 3.85 4.68
C LEU A 153 -12.42 2.55 4.90
N SER A 154 -13.73 2.69 5.10
CA SER A 154 -14.69 1.60 5.02
C SER A 154 -14.80 1.10 3.59
N LEU A 155 -15.37 -0.09 3.38
CA LEU A 155 -15.56 -0.64 2.02
C LEU A 155 -16.45 0.27 1.15
N GLY A 156 -17.46 0.92 1.76
CA GLY A 156 -18.33 1.86 1.05
C GLY A 156 -17.60 3.14 0.62
N GLU A 157 -16.78 3.70 1.51
CA GLU A 157 -15.96 4.88 1.21
C GLU A 157 -14.81 4.56 0.26
N GLU A 158 -14.30 3.33 0.29
CA GLU A 158 -13.34 2.83 -0.70
C GLU A 158 -13.94 2.85 -2.12
N ALA A 159 -15.11 2.22 -2.30
CA ALA A 159 -15.80 2.22 -3.59
C ALA A 159 -16.17 3.63 -4.06
N ARG A 160 -16.50 4.53 -3.12
CA ARG A 160 -16.75 5.95 -3.40
C ARG A 160 -15.47 6.66 -3.84
N ALA A 161 -14.34 6.44 -3.16
CA ALA A 161 -13.05 7.01 -3.53
C ALA A 161 -12.62 6.57 -4.93
N MET A 162 -12.78 5.30 -5.28
CA MET A 162 -12.51 4.81 -6.63
C MET A 162 -13.39 5.52 -7.68
N ARG A 163 -14.70 5.66 -7.42
CA ARG A 163 -15.60 6.39 -8.34
C ARG A 163 -15.19 7.85 -8.53
N LEU A 164 -14.83 8.55 -7.44
CA LEU A 164 -14.40 9.94 -7.51
C LEU A 164 -13.06 10.10 -8.24
N LEU A 165 -12.10 9.20 -8.00
CA LEU A 165 -10.83 9.20 -8.73
C LEU A 165 -11.05 9.02 -10.23
N LYS A 166 -11.92 8.08 -10.61
CA LYS A 166 -12.29 7.81 -12.01
C LYS A 166 -12.97 8.99 -12.68
N ALA A 167 -13.84 9.71 -11.95
CA ALA A 167 -14.59 10.83 -12.48
C ALA A 167 -13.76 12.11 -12.66
N SER A 168 -12.66 12.26 -11.91
CA SER A 168 -12.04 13.58 -11.73
C SER A 168 -10.57 13.67 -12.14
N HIS A 169 -9.88 12.58 -12.48
CA HIS A 169 -8.42 12.62 -12.61
C HIS A 169 -7.81 11.75 -13.72
N THR A 170 -7.82 12.26 -14.96
CA THR A 170 -7.00 11.68 -16.07
C THR A 170 -5.51 11.66 -15.73
N ASP A 171 -5.01 12.64 -14.99
CA ASP A 171 -3.59 12.77 -14.66
C ASP A 171 -3.12 11.68 -13.68
N ILE A 172 -4.01 11.17 -12.83
CA ILE A 172 -3.68 10.10 -11.88
C ILE A 172 -3.33 8.80 -12.60
N LEU A 173 -4.02 8.47 -13.69
CA LEU A 173 -3.68 7.31 -14.51
C LEU A 173 -2.30 7.47 -15.16
N CYS A 174 -2.02 8.63 -15.73
CA CYS A 174 -0.71 8.95 -16.30
C CYS A 174 0.41 8.86 -15.24
N HIS A 175 0.18 9.38 -14.03
CA HIS A 175 1.14 9.25 -12.93
C HIS A 175 1.31 7.81 -12.47
N ALA A 176 0.23 7.03 -12.37
CA ALA A 176 0.29 5.62 -12.00
C ALA A 176 1.10 4.79 -13.01
N GLU A 177 0.92 5.04 -14.31
CA GLU A 177 1.71 4.41 -15.37
C GLU A 177 3.20 4.77 -15.26
N ARG A 178 3.51 6.06 -15.12
CA ARG A 178 4.89 6.55 -14.97
C ARG A 178 5.60 5.94 -13.75
N LEU A 179 4.87 5.74 -12.65
CA LEU A 179 5.41 5.22 -11.39
C LEU A 179 5.52 3.70 -11.33
N LEU A 180 5.03 2.99 -12.35
CA LEU A 180 5.08 1.52 -12.39
C LEU A 180 6.50 0.98 -12.28
N ALA A 181 7.42 1.54 -13.06
CA ALA A 181 8.83 1.13 -13.04
C ALA A 181 9.46 1.36 -11.66
N SER A 182 9.17 2.51 -11.02
CA SER A 182 9.64 2.82 -9.66
C SER A 182 9.07 1.85 -8.64
N LYS A 183 7.79 1.49 -8.73
CA LYS A 183 7.18 0.50 -7.83
C LYS A 183 7.92 -0.83 -7.92
N PHE A 184 8.13 -1.35 -9.13
CA PHE A 184 8.87 -2.61 -9.31
C PHE A 184 10.30 -2.51 -8.77
N LYS A 185 11.01 -1.43 -9.12
CA LYS A 185 12.36 -1.15 -8.60
C LYS A 185 12.40 -1.16 -7.08
N TYR A 186 11.43 -0.57 -6.41
CA TYR A 186 11.41 -0.51 -4.95
C TYR A 186 10.95 -1.82 -4.29
N GLN A 187 10.07 -2.58 -4.95
CA GLN A 187 9.64 -3.89 -4.45
C GLN A 187 10.77 -4.91 -4.42
N THR A 188 11.71 -4.88 -5.38
CA THR A 188 12.86 -5.80 -5.39
C THR A 188 13.86 -5.53 -4.26
N LEU A 189 13.82 -4.34 -3.67
CA LEU A 189 14.66 -3.98 -2.51
C LEU A 189 14.11 -4.50 -1.19
N LEU A 190 12.84 -4.92 -1.15
CA LEU A 190 12.26 -5.46 0.06
C LEU A 190 12.80 -6.88 0.31
N PRO A 191 13.26 -7.19 1.54
CA PRO A 191 13.65 -8.54 1.87
C PRO A 191 12.46 -9.47 1.65
N CYS A 192 12.64 -10.45 0.78
CA CYS A 192 11.68 -11.53 0.64
C CYS A 192 11.71 -12.30 1.96
N PRO A 193 10.60 -12.44 2.72
CA PRO A 193 10.59 -13.37 3.84
C PRO A 193 10.87 -14.74 3.24
N ILE A 194 12.07 -15.25 3.54
CA ILE A 194 12.59 -16.54 3.10
C ILE A 194 11.55 -17.58 3.51
N LEU A 195 10.98 -18.29 2.53
CA LEU A 195 10.27 -19.54 2.81
C LEU A 195 11.33 -20.50 3.38
N PRO A 196 11.16 -21.07 4.58
CA PRO A 196 11.96 -22.23 4.95
C PRO A 196 11.62 -23.33 3.95
N ILE A 197 12.59 -23.73 3.15
CA ILE A 197 12.53 -24.94 2.35
C ILE A 197 12.51 -26.08 3.36
N HIS A 198 11.38 -26.78 3.47
CA HIS A 198 11.26 -28.06 4.15
C HIS A 198 11.27 -29.17 3.09
#